data_AF-A0A1B8PII2-F1
#
_entry.id   AF-A0A1B8PII2-F1
#
_cell.length_a   1.000
_cell.length_b   1.000
_cell.length_c   1.000
_cell.angle_alpha   90.00
_cell.angle_beta   90.00
_cell.angle_gamma   90.00
#
_symmetry.space_group_name_H-M   'P 1'
#
loop_
_entity.id
_entity.type
_entity.pdbx_description
1 polymer ?
#
loop_
_entity_poly.entity_id
_entity_poly.type
_entity_poly.pdbx_seq_one_letter_code
_entity_poly.pdbx_strand_id
1 'polypeptide(L)'
;MNLLREYPEKIYLGLDKENQEVYMEAPKWSCDWYWSFGYIHSKDCFTHLNCLGGGNLYSNIIKFFNEFVIKYNYDLWQFCELVQTIYTLKRTAELLHRGGSHYAPNPCQELLKNSEFTNHINEVLIPELVDKMYGVLGV
;
A
#
# COMPACT_ATOMS: atom_id res chain seq x y z
N MET A 1 13.10 3.23 -9.10
CA MET A 1 12.85 1.78 -9.07
C MET A 1 11.63 1.45 -9.89
N ASN A 2 11.52 0.22 -10.39
CA ASN A 2 10.45 -0.20 -11.28
C ASN A 2 9.64 -1.34 -10.64
N LEU A 3 8.36 -1.40 -10.98
CA LEU A 3 7.54 -2.58 -10.71
C LEU A 3 7.85 -3.67 -11.75
N LEU A 4 7.36 -4.89 -11.50
CA LEU A 4 7.62 -6.03 -12.39
C LEU A 4 6.99 -5.88 -13.79
N ARG A 5 5.95 -5.06 -13.90
CA ARG A 5 5.24 -4.76 -15.14
C ARG A 5 4.56 -3.39 -15.04
N GLU A 6 4.06 -2.91 -16.17
CA GLU A 6 3.22 -1.72 -16.20
C GLU A 6 1.82 -2.04 -15.69
N TYR A 7 1.25 -1.10 -14.94
CA TYR A 7 -0.08 -1.21 -14.36
C TYR A 7 -0.92 0.00 -14.76
N PRO A 8 -2.26 -0.13 -14.81
CA PRO A 8 -3.14 1.01 -15.04
C PRO A 8 -2.87 2.10 -14.00
N GLU A 9 -2.82 3.35 -14.44
CA GLU A 9 -2.57 4.50 -13.55
C GLU A 9 -3.59 4.53 -12.38
N LYS A 10 -4.82 4.13 -12.68
CA LYS A 10 -5.93 4.02 -11.73
C LYS A 10 -6.70 2.73 -11.95
N ILE A 11 -7.10 2.09 -10.85
CA ILE A 11 -7.97 0.91 -10.86
C ILE A 11 -9.25 1.20 -10.07
N TYR A 12 -10.39 0.86 -10.67
CA TYR A 12 -11.67 0.91 -9.97
C TYR A 12 -11.71 -0.13 -8.84
N LEU A 13 -12.06 0.33 -7.63
CA LEU A 13 -12.21 -0.51 -6.45
C LEU A 13 -13.65 -0.79 -6.06
N GLY A 14 -14.60 0.02 -6.52
CA GLY A 14 -16.00 -0.12 -6.15
C GLY A 14 -16.72 1.20 -5.91
N LEU A 15 -17.87 1.11 -5.26
CA LEU A 15 -18.71 2.24 -4.86
C LEU A 15 -18.63 2.45 -3.35
N ASP A 16 -18.47 3.70 -2.92
CA ASP A 16 -18.59 4.06 -1.51
C ASP A 16 -20.06 4.09 -1.02
N LYS A 17 -20.28 4.44 0.24
CA LYS A 17 -21.63 4.54 0.83
C LYS A 17 -22.52 5.63 0.21
N GLU A 18 -21.96 6.56 -0.54
CA GLU A 18 -22.68 7.60 -1.27
C GLU A 18 -22.85 7.23 -2.76
N ASN A 19 -22.50 5.99 -3.14
CA ASN A 19 -22.47 5.50 -4.52
C ASN A 19 -21.53 6.26 -5.45
N GLN A 20 -20.45 6.84 -4.90
CA GLN A 20 -19.38 7.40 -5.71
C GLN A 20 -18.37 6.32 -6.06
N GLU A 21 -17.87 6.36 -7.29
CA GLU A 21 -16.79 5.49 -7.72
C GLU A 21 -15.49 5.81 -6.99
N VAL A 22 -14.85 4.76 -6.49
CA VAL A 22 -13.58 4.84 -5.78
C VAL A 22 -12.53 4.16 -6.63
N TYR A 23 -11.39 4.84 -6.80
CA TYR A 23 -10.26 4.34 -7.55
C TYR A 23 -9.01 4.29 -6.68
N MET A 24 -8.11 3.33 -6.94
CA MET A 24 -6.77 3.25 -6.37
C MET A 24 -5.74 3.70 -7.39
N GLU A 25 -4.79 4.52 -6.98
CA GLU A 25 -3.66 4.89 -7.83
C GLU A 25 -2.57 3.81 -7.86
N ALA A 26 -1.91 3.68 -9.01
CA ALA A 26 -0.74 2.81 -9.15
C ALA A 26 0.37 3.22 -8.18
N PRO A 27 1.11 2.24 -7.60
CA PRO A 27 2.28 2.54 -6.78
C PRO A 27 3.33 3.31 -7.60
N LYS A 28 3.90 4.35 -7.00
CA LYS A 28 4.88 5.22 -7.67
C LYS A 28 6.17 5.29 -6.84
N TRP A 29 7.32 5.11 -7.48
CA TRP A 29 8.60 5.40 -6.84
C TRP A 29 8.69 6.90 -6.54
N SER A 30 9.06 7.28 -5.31
CA SER A 30 8.96 8.64 -4.80
C SER A 30 10.20 9.02 -4.00
N CYS A 31 10.61 10.30 -4.18
CA CYS A 31 11.75 10.93 -3.52
C CYS A 31 13.06 10.13 -3.59
N ASP A 32 13.20 9.24 -4.58
CA ASP A 32 14.36 8.37 -4.78
C ASP A 32 14.71 7.39 -3.65
N TRP A 33 13.81 7.16 -2.68
CA TRP A 33 14.07 6.22 -1.59
C TRP A 33 12.85 5.42 -1.07
N TYR A 34 11.62 5.68 -1.56
CA TYR A 34 10.44 4.89 -1.15
C TYR A 34 9.33 4.78 -2.19
N TRP A 35 8.42 3.82 -1.95
CA TRP A 35 7.19 3.65 -2.73
C TRP A 35 6.02 4.45 -2.15
N SER A 36 5.43 5.33 -2.95
CA SER A 36 4.09 5.90 -2.73
C SER A 36 3.04 4.82 -3.07
N PHE A 37 2.18 4.46 -2.12
CA PHE A 37 1.31 3.28 -2.22
C PHE A 37 -0.06 3.46 -1.55
N GLY A 38 -1.08 2.85 -2.15
CA GLY A 38 -2.41 2.63 -1.56
C GLY A 38 -3.27 3.88 -1.44
N TYR A 39 -2.97 4.92 -2.22
CA TYR A 39 -3.83 6.08 -2.41
C TYR A 39 -5.14 5.64 -3.06
N ILE A 40 -6.25 6.08 -2.47
CA ILE A 40 -7.58 5.92 -3.02
C ILE A 40 -8.27 7.28 -3.11
N HIS A 41 -9.09 7.44 -4.13
CA HIS A 41 -9.87 8.65 -4.30
C HIS A 41 -11.29 8.33 -4.80
N SER A 42 -12.26 9.04 -4.23
CA SER A 42 -13.58 9.24 -4.81
C SER A 42 -13.71 10.71 -5.24
N LYS A 43 -14.93 11.17 -5.55
CA LYS A 43 -15.15 12.56 -5.93
C LYS A 43 -14.84 13.51 -4.76
N ASP A 44 -15.21 13.12 -3.54
CA ASP A 44 -15.12 13.98 -2.35
C ASP A 44 -14.12 13.49 -1.29
N CYS A 45 -13.42 12.36 -1.54
CA CYS A 45 -12.46 11.78 -0.61
C CYS A 45 -11.13 11.47 -1.30
N PHE A 46 -10.02 11.91 -0.68
CA PHE A 46 -8.65 11.55 -1.07
C PHE A 46 -7.93 11.04 0.18
N THR A 47 -7.63 9.74 0.22
CA THR A 47 -7.04 9.11 1.40
C THR A 47 -6.20 7.89 1.01
N HIS A 48 -5.79 7.11 2.00
CA HIS A 48 -5.12 5.83 1.81
C HIS A 48 -5.97 4.67 2.32
N LEU A 49 -5.78 3.48 1.75
CA LEU A 49 -6.42 2.24 2.22
C LEU A 49 -6.19 1.98 3.72
N ASN A 50 -5.00 2.25 4.25
CA ASN A 50 -4.70 2.07 5.67
C ASN A 50 -5.27 3.19 6.57
N CYS A 51 -5.89 4.22 6.00
CA CYS A 51 -6.52 5.33 6.71
C CYS A 51 -8.06 5.22 6.73
N LEU A 52 -8.65 4.15 6.18
CA LEU A 52 -10.10 3.95 6.16
C LEU A 52 -10.76 3.81 7.54
N GLY A 53 -9.98 3.58 8.61
CA GLY A 53 -10.49 3.55 9.97
C GLY A 53 -9.56 2.82 10.95
N GLY A 54 -9.97 2.78 12.21
CA GLY A 54 -9.30 1.98 13.25
C GLY A 54 -9.66 0.50 13.15
N GLY A 55 -8.71 -0.38 13.49
CA GLY A 55 -8.90 -1.84 13.45
C GLY A 55 -8.32 -2.49 12.20
N ASN A 56 -8.82 -3.68 11.83
CA ASN A 56 -8.33 -4.42 10.67
C ASN A 56 -8.90 -3.88 9.35
N LEU A 57 -8.09 -3.96 8.28
CA LEU A 57 -8.43 -3.43 6.96
C LEU A 57 -9.68 -4.08 6.36
N TYR A 58 -9.88 -5.39 6.55
CA TYR A 58 -11.04 -6.12 6.04
C TYR A 58 -12.35 -5.48 6.51
N SER A 59 -12.46 -5.22 7.81
CA SER A 59 -13.63 -4.60 8.42
C SER A 59 -13.82 -3.15 7.95
N ASN A 60 -12.72 -2.43 7.72
CA ASN A 60 -12.76 -1.07 7.23
C ASN A 60 -13.22 -0.99 5.77
N ILE A 61 -12.80 -1.93 4.91
CA ILE A 61 -13.30 -2.03 3.53
C ILE A 61 -14.80 -2.26 3.51
N ILE A 62 -15.32 -3.23 4.30
CA ILE A 62 -16.77 -3.50 4.35
C ILE A 62 -17.58 -2.29 4.85
N LYS A 63 -17.01 -1.51 5.77
CA LYS A 63 -17.66 -0.30 6.29
C LYS A 63 -17.62 0.86 5.31
N PHE A 64 -16.53 1.02 4.56
CA PHE A 64 -16.33 2.13 3.64
C PHE A 64 -17.07 1.93 2.32
N PHE A 65 -16.99 0.74 1.74
CA PHE A 65 -17.58 0.44 0.44
C PHE A 65 -19.05 0.01 0.60
N ASN A 66 -19.94 0.55 -0.24
CA ASN A 66 -21.23 -0.07 -0.52
C ASN A 66 -21.04 -1.32 -1.39
N GLU A 67 -20.18 -1.18 -2.40
CA GLU A 67 -19.79 -2.26 -3.29
C GLU A 67 -18.27 -2.27 -3.43
N PHE A 68 -17.64 -3.44 -3.29
CA PHE A 68 -16.21 -3.61 -3.54
C PHE A 68 -16.00 -4.61 -4.67
N VAL A 69 -14.95 -4.43 -5.50
CA VAL A 69 -14.68 -5.29 -6.67
C VAL A 69 -14.43 -6.75 -6.28
N ILE A 70 -13.73 -6.98 -5.16
CA ILE A 70 -13.51 -8.33 -4.63
C ILE A 70 -14.76 -8.79 -3.87
N LYS A 71 -15.46 -9.80 -4.40
CA LYS A 71 -16.69 -10.34 -3.82
C LYS A 71 -16.46 -11.55 -2.91
N TYR A 72 -15.41 -12.32 -3.17
CA TYR A 72 -15.15 -13.55 -2.44
C TYR A 72 -14.38 -13.25 -1.15
N ASN A 73 -14.85 -13.78 -0.01
CA ASN A 73 -14.31 -13.46 1.31
C ASN A 73 -12.81 -13.81 1.43
N TYR A 74 -12.40 -14.97 0.92
CA TYR A 74 -11.00 -15.39 0.94
C TYR A 74 -10.10 -14.42 0.17
N ASP A 75 -10.50 -14.01 -1.03
CA ASP A 75 -9.73 -13.07 -1.86
C ASP A 75 -9.64 -11.70 -1.20
N LEU A 76 -10.69 -11.26 -0.49
CA LEU A 76 -10.66 -9.99 0.24
C LEU A 76 -9.67 -10.04 1.42
N TRP A 77 -9.62 -11.16 2.15
CA TRP A 77 -8.58 -11.36 3.18
C TRP A 77 -7.19 -11.39 2.58
N GLN A 78 -7.00 -12.08 1.45
CA GLN A 78 -5.72 -12.13 0.75
C GLN A 78 -5.27 -10.73 0.29
N PHE A 79 -6.17 -9.96 -0.29
CA PHE A 79 -5.92 -8.56 -0.66
C PHE A 79 -5.51 -7.72 0.57
N CYS A 80 -6.26 -7.84 1.68
CA CYS A 80 -5.94 -7.13 2.91
C CYS A 80 -4.55 -7.48 3.43
N GLU A 81 -4.17 -8.76 3.37
CA GLU A 81 -2.87 -9.20 3.85
C GLU A 81 -1.71 -8.66 2.99
N LEU A 82 -1.86 -8.71 1.67
CA LEU A 82 -0.88 -8.15 0.74
C LEU A 82 -0.71 -6.64 0.97
N VAL A 83 -1.81 -5.90 1.07
CA VAL A 83 -1.81 -4.45 1.33
C VAL A 83 -1.10 -4.11 2.65
N GLN A 84 -1.44 -4.81 3.74
CA GLN A 84 -0.83 -4.56 5.05
C GLN A 84 0.65 -4.93 5.09
N THR A 85 1.03 -5.99 4.38
CA THR A 85 2.44 -6.39 4.23
C THR A 85 3.23 -5.31 3.50
N ILE A 86 2.70 -4.79 2.38
CA ILE A 86 3.35 -3.69 1.63
C ILE A 86 3.51 -2.44 2.51
N TYR A 87 2.48 -2.03 3.25
CA TYR A 87 2.59 -0.88 4.18
C TYR A 87 3.64 -1.12 5.27
N THR A 88 3.73 -2.33 5.79
CA THR A 88 4.71 -2.68 6.81
C THR A 88 6.12 -2.64 6.24
N LEU A 89 6.34 -3.26 5.08
CA LEU A 89 7.62 -3.24 4.38
C LEU A 89 8.06 -1.82 4.01
N LYS A 90 7.14 -0.98 3.51
CA LYS A 90 7.42 0.44 3.24
C LYS A 90 7.96 1.12 4.50
N ARG A 91 7.24 1.03 5.63
CA ARG A 91 7.67 1.64 6.92
C ARG A 91 9.01 1.10 7.39
N THR A 92 9.24 -0.20 7.24
CA THR A 92 10.53 -0.84 7.56
C THR A 92 11.64 -0.28 6.69
N ALA A 93 11.45 -0.17 5.37
CA ALA A 93 12.42 0.42 4.47
C ALA A 93 12.74 1.86 4.84
N GLU A 94 11.74 2.68 5.24
CA GLU A 94 11.99 4.05 5.68
C GLU A 94 12.82 4.09 6.99
N LEU A 95 12.52 3.21 7.94
CA LEU A 95 13.27 3.08 9.20
C LEU A 95 14.73 2.71 8.91
N LEU A 96 14.96 1.70 8.08
CA LEU A 96 16.29 1.18 7.72
C LEU A 96 17.07 2.15 6.82
N HIS A 97 16.39 2.95 6.00
CA HIS A 97 17.04 3.97 5.20
C HIS A 97 17.52 5.15 6.07
N ARG A 98 16.63 5.67 6.93
CA ARG A 98 16.90 6.85 7.75
C ARG A 98 17.71 6.53 9.02
N GLY A 99 17.58 5.31 9.53
CA GLY A 99 18.06 4.92 10.86
C GLY A 99 17.18 5.43 12.01
N GLY A 100 15.89 5.67 11.78
CA GLY A 100 14.99 6.14 12.84
C GLY A 100 13.62 6.64 12.37
N SER A 101 12.79 7.05 13.33
CA SER A 101 11.40 7.50 13.11
C SER A 101 11.25 8.95 12.64
N HIS A 102 12.36 9.64 12.35
CA HIS A 102 12.37 11.00 11.79
C HIS A 102 11.73 12.10 12.67
N TYR A 103 11.70 11.91 13.99
CA TYR A 103 11.32 12.97 14.95
C TYR A 103 12.52 13.81 15.43
N ALA A 104 13.69 13.18 15.52
CA ALA A 104 14.97 13.76 15.93
C ALA A 104 16.10 12.81 15.47
N PRO A 105 17.39 13.22 15.53
CA PRO A 105 18.51 12.31 15.32
C PRO A 105 18.42 11.12 16.28
N ASN A 106 18.44 9.90 15.73
CA ASN A 106 18.36 8.70 16.56
C ASN A 106 19.77 8.35 17.09
N PRO A 107 19.98 8.16 18.40
CA PRO A 107 21.29 7.78 18.94
C PRO A 107 21.80 6.43 18.41
N CYS A 108 20.90 5.57 17.94
CA CYS A 108 21.21 4.27 17.32
C CYS A 108 21.14 4.30 15.79
N GLN A 109 21.18 5.48 15.16
CA GLN A 109 20.95 5.64 13.71
C GLN A 109 21.82 4.74 12.85
N GLU A 110 23.13 4.72 13.10
CA GLU A 110 24.07 3.96 12.28
C GLU A 110 23.94 2.45 12.49
N LEU A 111 23.44 2.01 13.65
CA LEU A 111 23.13 0.60 13.91
C LEU A 111 21.83 0.16 13.21
N LEU A 112 20.86 1.05 13.09
CA LEU A 112 19.57 0.77 12.46
C LEU A 112 19.63 0.84 10.93
N LYS A 113 20.57 1.61 10.37
CA LYS A 113 20.70 1.74 8.93
C LYS A 113 21.08 0.42 8.28
N ASN A 114 20.39 0.06 7.20
CA ASN A 114 20.71 -1.13 6.43
C ASN A 114 20.30 -0.94 4.96
N SER A 115 21.24 -0.46 4.14
CA SER A 115 20.98 -0.18 2.72
C SER A 115 20.70 -1.44 1.91
N GLU A 116 21.39 -2.55 2.19
CA GLU A 116 21.17 -3.83 1.51
C GLU A 116 19.73 -4.30 1.70
N PHE A 117 19.24 -4.32 2.93
CA PHE A 117 17.89 -4.78 3.20
C PHE A 117 16.83 -3.75 2.76
N THR A 118 17.09 -2.45 2.86
CA THR A 118 16.24 -1.41 2.24
C THR A 118 16.09 -1.64 0.73
N ASN A 119 17.18 -1.91 0.02
CA ASN A 119 17.15 -2.18 -1.42
C ASN A 119 16.40 -3.48 -1.71
N HIS A 120 16.64 -4.55 -0.95
CA HIS A 120 15.90 -5.80 -1.11
C HIS A 120 14.39 -5.61 -0.93
N ILE A 121 13.96 -4.83 0.07
CA ILE A 121 12.55 -4.51 0.27
C ILE A 121 11.97 -3.77 -0.95
N ASN A 122 12.65 -2.71 -1.41
CA ASN A 122 12.09 -1.82 -2.41
C ASN A 122 12.21 -2.37 -3.85
N GLU A 123 13.22 -3.19 -4.15
CA GLU A 123 13.51 -3.71 -5.49
C GLU A 123 12.96 -5.13 -5.72
N VAL A 124 12.75 -5.90 -4.64
CA VAL A 124 12.33 -7.31 -4.75
C VAL A 124 10.97 -7.53 -4.07
N LEU A 125 10.88 -7.26 -2.76
CA LEU A 125 9.71 -7.66 -1.99
C LEU A 125 8.45 -6.87 -2.34
N ILE A 126 8.54 -5.53 -2.37
CA ILE A 126 7.38 -4.68 -2.70
C ILE A 126 6.90 -4.92 -4.14
N PRO A 127 7.77 -4.96 -5.17
CA PRO A 127 7.34 -5.27 -6.53
C PRO A 127 6.61 -6.61 -6.67
N GLU A 128 7.10 -7.68 -6.02
CA GLU A 128 6.45 -9.00 -6.03
C GLU A 128 5.08 -8.97 -5.34
N LEU A 129 4.96 -8.29 -4.19
CA LEU A 129 3.69 -8.18 -3.48
C LEU A 129 2.67 -7.32 -4.22
N VAL A 130 3.12 -6.25 -4.87
CA VAL A 130 2.26 -5.45 -5.76
C VAL A 130 1.74 -6.32 -6.89
N ASP A 131 2.58 -7.15 -7.51
CA ASP A 131 2.17 -8.08 -8.57
C ASP A 131 1.08 -9.04 -8.12
N LYS A 132 1.24 -9.65 -6.94
CA LYS A 132 0.19 -10.52 -6.37
C LYS A 132 -1.08 -9.75 -6.03
N MET A 133 -0.97 -8.53 -5.51
CA MET A 133 -2.13 -7.70 -5.16
C MET A 133 -2.97 -7.37 -6.39
N TYR A 134 -2.32 -7.01 -7.50
CA TYR A 134 -3.00 -6.74 -8.77
C TYR A 134 -3.65 -8.00 -9.35
N GLY A 135 -2.99 -9.16 -9.25
CA GLY A 135 -3.59 -10.44 -9.62
C GLY A 135 -4.87 -10.76 -8.85
N VAL A 136 -4.93 -10.45 -7.54
CA VAL A 136 -6.14 -10.60 -6.72
C VAL A 136 -7.25 -9.60 -7.13
N LEU A 137 -6.88 -8.43 -7.66
CA LEU A 137 -7.82 -7.47 -8.25
C LEU A 137 -8.28 -7.86 -9.67
N GLY A 138 -7.73 -8.92 -10.26
CA GLY A 138 -8.05 -9.36 -11.62
C GLY A 138 -7.44 -8.48 -12.71
N VAL A 139 -6.31 -7.83 -12.44
CA VAL A 139 -5.58 -6.95 -13.37
C VAL A 139 -4.28 -7.61 -13.83
#